data_AF-A0A2W7B3E7-F1
#
_entry.id   AF-A0A2W7B3E7-F1
#
_cell.length_a   1.000
_cell.length_b   1.000
_cell.length_c   1.000
_cell.angle_alpha   90.00
_cell.angle_beta   90.00
_cell.angle_gamma   90.00
#
_symmetry.space_group_name_H-M   'P 1'
#
loop_
_entity.id
_entity.type
_entity.pdbx_description
1 polymer ?
#
loop_
_entity_poly.entity_id
_entity_poly.type
_entity_poly.pdbx_seq_one_letter_code
_entity_poly.pdbx_strand_id
1 'polypeptide(L)'
;MIVKRIEEVTLKDQPHIGQELAQALDSKVFVSSEVLDHLCLMSGGHVRLLMKMIQKAIDWTEDLPISKQAVNTAIEEAKNDYRNTIFEHQWPLLREVAATKQIPNNESDREYQRLLASRCILQYRYYDENDKLQLWYDVHPLVKDLEKFSS
;
A
#
# COMPACT_ATOMS: atom_id res chain seq x y z
N MET A 1 25.36 12.66 20.96
CA MET A 1 25.00 11.47 20.17
C MET A 1 25.59 11.66 18.78
N ILE A 2 26.64 10.91 18.44
CA ILE A 2 27.39 11.08 17.19
C ILE A 2 26.63 10.36 16.08
N VAL A 3 26.07 11.10 15.13
CA VAL A 3 25.50 10.53 13.91
C VAL A 3 26.68 9.96 13.10
N LYS A 4 26.81 8.63 13.05
CA LYS A 4 27.75 7.98 12.14
C LYS A 4 27.39 8.42 10.72
N ARG A 5 28.34 9.07 10.05
CA ARG A 5 28.24 9.41 8.63
C ARG A 5 28.04 8.09 7.88
N ILE A 6 26.92 7.95 7.18
CA ILE A 6 26.69 6.82 6.28
C ILE A 6 27.76 6.94 5.19
N GLU A 7 28.63 5.93 5.07
CA GLU A 7 29.64 5.88 4.01
C GLU A 7 28.95 5.97 2.64
N GLU A 8 29.56 6.68 1.69
CA GLU A 8 29.04 6.76 0.32
C GLU A 8 29.02 5.37 -0.30
N VAL A 9 27.83 4.79 -0.42
CA VAL A 9 27.61 3.52 -1.12
C VAL A 9 27.88 3.76 -2.61
N THR A 10 29.05 3.35 -3.07
CA THR A 10 29.46 3.49 -4.47
C THR A 10 28.94 2.29 -5.26
N LEU A 11 27.78 2.43 -5.90
CA LEU A 11 27.09 1.36 -6.65
C LEU A 11 27.68 1.05 -8.04
N LYS A 12 28.78 1.73 -8.44
CA LYS A 12 29.26 1.72 -9.83
C LYS A 12 29.82 0.38 -10.32
N ASP A 13 30.22 -0.52 -9.41
CA ASP A 13 30.91 -1.77 -9.76
C ASP A 13 30.11 -3.04 -9.45
N GLN A 14 28.80 -2.93 -9.22
CA GLN A 14 27.95 -4.08 -8.91
C GLN A 14 26.75 -4.22 -9.86
N PRO A 15 26.96 -4.77 -11.08
CA PRO A 15 25.90 -4.91 -12.08
C PRO A 15 24.73 -5.80 -11.62
N HIS A 16 24.94 -6.65 -10.62
CA HIS A 16 23.93 -7.55 -10.06
C HIS A 16 23.37 -7.10 -8.71
N ILE A 17 23.76 -5.93 -8.18
CA ILE A 17 23.34 -5.49 -6.84
C ILE A 17 21.81 -5.42 -6.72
N GLY A 18 21.10 -5.06 -7.79
CA GLY A 18 19.64 -5.08 -7.81
C GLY A 18 19.04 -6.48 -7.61
N GLN A 19 19.62 -7.51 -8.24
CA GLN A 19 19.20 -8.91 -8.09
C GLN A 19 19.57 -9.46 -6.71
N GLU A 20 20.77 -9.15 -6.21
CA GLU A 20 21.21 -9.57 -4.89
C GLU A 20 20.37 -8.92 -3.78
N LEU A 21 20.10 -7.61 -3.89
CA LEU A 21 19.20 -6.90 -2.97
C LEU A 21 17.80 -7.48 -3.02
N ALA A 22 17.27 -7.75 -4.23
CA ALA A 22 15.96 -8.38 -4.38
C ALA A 22 15.89 -9.75 -3.70
N GLN A 23 16.91 -10.60 -3.86
CA GLN A 23 16.98 -11.91 -3.19
C GLN A 23 17.15 -11.79 -1.67
N ALA A 24 17.78 -10.72 -1.19
CA ALA A 24 17.98 -10.46 0.23
C ALA A 24 16.72 -9.90 0.93
N LEU A 25 15.77 -9.33 0.20
CA LEU A 25 14.56 -8.73 0.78
C LEU A 25 13.79 -9.74 1.64
N ASP A 26 13.60 -10.95 1.14
CA ASP A 26 12.74 -11.96 1.77
C ASP A 26 13.36 -12.70 2.96
N SER A 27 14.70 -12.64 3.10
CA SER A 27 15.43 -13.46 4.07
C SER A 27 16.37 -12.69 5.00
N LYS A 28 16.79 -11.49 4.60
CA LYS A 28 17.69 -10.63 5.40
C LYS A 28 17.03 -9.33 5.84
N VAL A 29 16.06 -8.82 5.07
CA VAL A 29 15.37 -7.56 5.38
C VAL A 29 14.04 -7.82 6.06
N PHE A 30 13.24 -8.77 5.57
CA PHE A 30 11.99 -9.19 6.21
C PHE A 30 12.15 -10.58 6.81
N VAL A 31 11.36 -10.88 7.84
CA VAL A 31 11.39 -12.19 8.51
C VAL A 31 10.92 -13.32 7.59
N SER A 32 10.11 -13.01 6.59
CA SER A 32 9.73 -13.92 5.51
C SER A 32 9.15 -13.16 4.30
N SER A 33 9.09 -13.81 3.15
CA SER A 33 8.46 -13.25 1.94
C SER A 33 6.97 -12.95 2.16
N GLU A 34 6.25 -13.77 2.94
CA GLU A 34 4.83 -13.54 3.21
C GLU A 34 4.58 -12.22 3.97
N VAL A 35 5.53 -11.79 4.81
CA VAL A 35 5.43 -10.52 5.53
C VAL A 35 5.65 -9.33 4.57
N LEU A 36 6.59 -9.45 3.63
CA LEU A 36 6.77 -8.47 2.57
C LEU A 36 5.55 -8.41 1.64
N ASP A 37 5.06 -9.56 1.18
CA ASP A 37 3.89 -9.67 0.32
C ASP A 37 2.67 -9.06 0.97
N HIS A 38 2.47 -9.29 2.27
CA HIS A 38 1.39 -8.67 3.03
C HIS A 38 1.51 -7.13 3.05
N LEU A 39 2.70 -6.59 3.30
CA LEU A 39 2.93 -5.14 3.26
C LEU A 39 2.66 -4.55 1.87
N CYS A 40 3.12 -5.23 0.82
CA CYS A 40 2.88 -4.87 -0.57
C CYS A 40 1.39 -4.89 -0.91
N LEU A 41 0.67 -5.95 -0.53
CA LEU A 41 -0.77 -6.08 -0.72
C LEU A 41 -1.51 -4.93 -0.02
N MET A 42 -1.18 -4.66 1.24
CA MET A 42 -1.85 -3.63 2.04
C MET A 42 -1.60 -2.21 1.51
N SER A 43 -0.56 -2.00 0.72
CA SER A 43 -0.33 -0.72 0.03
C SER A 43 -1.31 -0.42 -1.11
N GLY A 44 -2.09 -1.42 -1.57
CA GLY A 44 -2.96 -1.29 -2.73
C GLY A 44 -2.23 -0.98 -4.04
N GLY A 45 -0.92 -1.28 -4.12
CA GLY A 45 -0.07 -0.90 -5.25
C GLY A 45 0.31 0.58 -5.26
N HIS A 46 -0.01 1.35 -4.21
CA HIS A 46 0.39 2.75 -4.10
C HIS A 46 1.83 2.87 -3.57
N VAL A 47 2.80 2.95 -4.48
CA VAL A 47 4.25 2.98 -4.16
C VAL A 47 4.62 4.00 -3.08
N ARG A 48 4.03 5.20 -3.10
CA ARG A 48 4.34 6.22 -2.07
C ARG A 48 3.89 5.77 -0.67
N LEU A 49 2.74 5.13 -0.56
CA LEU A 49 2.27 4.58 0.72
C LEU A 49 3.12 3.37 1.12
N LEU A 50 3.46 2.48 0.17
CA LEU A 50 4.38 1.37 0.42
C LEU A 50 5.70 1.86 1.04
N MET A 51 6.34 2.87 0.43
CA MET A 51 7.59 3.45 0.96
C MET A 51 7.43 4.03 2.37
N LYS A 52 6.30 4.69 2.65
CA LYS A 52 5.99 5.19 4.00
C LYS A 52 5.82 4.06 5.01
N MET A 53 5.11 2.99 4.66
CA MET A 53 4.90 1.86 5.55
C MET A 53 6.19 1.05 5.76
N ILE A 54 7.06 0.92 4.73
CA ILE A 54 8.39 0.35 4.88
C ILE A 54 9.22 1.19 5.86
N GLN A 55 9.26 2.51 5.68
CA GLN A 55 9.95 3.41 6.62
C GLN A 55 9.42 3.22 8.05
N LYS A 56 8.10 3.14 8.23
CA LYS A 56 7.52 2.87 9.55
C LYS A 56 7.86 1.51 10.11
N ALA A 57 7.85 0.46 9.31
CA ALA A 57 8.28 -0.85 9.77
C ALA A 57 9.76 -0.83 10.21
N ILE A 58 10.63 -0.09 9.51
CA ILE A 58 12.02 0.14 9.89
C ILE A 58 12.12 0.94 11.21
N ASP A 59 11.33 2.00 11.38
CA ASP A 59 11.30 2.78 12.62
C ASP A 59 10.95 1.92 13.85
N TRP A 60 10.15 0.85 13.66
CA TRP A 60 9.75 -0.12 14.68
C TRP A 60 10.70 -1.34 14.79
N THR A 61 11.82 -1.35 14.08
CA THR A 61 12.78 -2.46 14.05
C THR A 61 14.11 -2.01 14.62
N GLU A 62 14.55 -2.64 15.72
CA GLU A 62 15.87 -2.38 16.32
C GLU A 62 16.99 -3.04 15.50
N ASP A 63 16.81 -4.32 15.18
CA ASP A 63 17.73 -5.13 14.38
C ASP A 63 16.95 -5.89 13.30
N LEU A 64 17.55 -6.02 12.12
CA LEU A 64 16.99 -6.83 11.03
C LEU A 64 16.99 -8.33 11.40
N PRO A 65 16.01 -9.10 10.91
CA PRO A 65 14.98 -8.72 9.93
C PRO A 65 13.76 -7.99 10.52
N ILE A 66 13.09 -7.19 9.69
CA ILE A 66 11.80 -6.55 9.99
C ILE A 66 10.78 -7.64 10.35
N SER A 67 10.25 -7.54 11.57
CA SER A 67 9.30 -8.49 12.11
C SER A 67 7.89 -8.30 11.55
N LYS A 68 7.07 -9.36 11.63
CA LYS A 68 5.64 -9.27 11.34
C LYS A 68 4.95 -8.22 12.22
N GLN A 69 5.37 -8.07 13.48
CA GLN A 69 4.81 -7.07 14.40
C GLN A 69 5.09 -5.65 13.90
N ALA A 70 6.33 -5.35 13.49
CA ALA A 70 6.69 -4.03 12.97
C ALA A 70 5.87 -3.67 11.71
N VAL A 71 5.68 -4.64 10.81
CA VAL A 71 4.81 -4.48 9.62
C VAL A 71 3.35 -4.23 10.02
N ASN A 72 2.80 -5.00 10.95
CA ASN A 72 1.44 -4.82 11.43
C ASN A 72 1.24 -3.43 12.08
N THR A 73 2.21 -2.96 12.87
CA THR A 73 2.16 -1.62 13.45
C THR A 73 2.17 -0.54 12.37
N ALA A 74 3.03 -0.66 11.35
CA ALA A 74 3.07 0.27 10.23
C ALA A 74 1.74 0.30 9.45
N ILE A 75 1.09 -0.86 9.27
CA ILE A 75 -0.23 -0.98 8.64
C ILE A 75 -1.31 -0.31 9.49
N GLU A 76 -1.35 -0.56 10.81
CA GLU A 76 -2.33 0.07 11.70
C GLU A 76 -2.17 1.59 11.79
N GLU A 77 -0.94 2.10 11.77
CA GLU A 77 -0.68 3.53 11.67
C GLU A 77 -1.21 4.10 10.36
N ALA A 78 -0.95 3.43 9.22
CA ALA A 78 -1.42 3.85 7.92
C ALA A 78 -2.96 3.86 7.81
N LYS A 79 -3.66 2.94 8.49
CA LYS A 79 -5.13 2.93 8.55
C LYS A 79 -5.72 4.20 9.17
N ASN A 80 -5.00 4.88 10.07
CA ASN A 80 -5.50 6.09 10.73
C ASN A 80 -5.77 7.24 9.76
N ASP A 81 -4.98 7.35 8.69
CA ASP A 81 -5.22 8.34 7.63
C ASP A 81 -6.59 8.12 6.98
N TYR A 82 -7.00 6.86 6.80
CA TYR A 82 -8.28 6.50 6.18
C TYR A 82 -9.47 6.65 7.14
N ARG A 83 -9.31 6.25 8.41
CA ARG A 83 -10.37 6.38 9.44
C ARG A 83 -10.90 7.81 9.54
N ASN A 84 -10.01 8.80 9.42
CA ASN A 84 -10.36 10.22 9.54
C ASN A 84 -10.83 10.87 8.24
N THR A 85 -10.71 10.18 7.10
CA THR A 85 -11.00 10.75 5.78
C THR A 85 -12.39 10.36 5.26
N ILE A 86 -12.93 9.22 5.71
CA ILE A 86 -14.20 8.66 5.26
C ILE A 86 -15.34 9.15 6.16
N PHE A 87 -16.34 9.80 5.57
CA PHE A 87 -17.57 10.18 6.28
C PHE A 87 -18.61 9.05 6.24
N GLU A 88 -19.54 9.05 7.20
CA GLU A 88 -20.50 7.95 7.39
C GLU A 88 -21.31 7.61 6.13
N HIS A 89 -21.76 8.61 5.39
CA HIS A 89 -22.56 8.41 4.18
C HIS A 89 -21.78 7.79 3.01
N GLN A 90 -20.45 7.67 3.12
CA GLN A 90 -19.61 7.10 2.06
C GLN A 90 -19.36 5.60 2.19
N TRP A 91 -19.57 5.00 3.36
CA TRP A 91 -19.39 3.56 3.56
C TRP A 91 -20.23 2.70 2.60
N PRO A 92 -21.51 3.02 2.34
CA PRO A 92 -22.30 2.30 1.33
C PRO A 92 -21.69 2.39 -0.07
N LEU A 93 -21.17 3.55 -0.48
CA LEU A 93 -20.54 3.75 -1.78
C LEU A 93 -19.27 2.88 -1.92
N LEU A 94 -18.45 2.82 -0.86
CA LEU A 94 -17.27 1.97 -0.83
C LEU A 94 -17.65 0.49 -1.00
N ARG A 95 -18.68 0.01 -0.29
CA ARG A 95 -19.15 -1.37 -0.43
C ARG A 95 -19.67 -1.67 -1.83
N GLU A 96 -20.41 -0.73 -2.44
CA GLU A 96 -20.88 -0.87 -3.81
C GLU A 96 -19.71 -1.01 -4.80
N VAL A 97 -18.68 -0.17 -4.70
CA VAL A 97 -17.48 -0.26 -5.55
C VAL A 97 -16.75 -1.58 -5.32
N ALA A 98 -16.63 -2.02 -4.07
CA ALA A 98 -15.98 -3.29 -3.77
C ALA A 98 -16.73 -4.50 -4.37
N ALA A 99 -18.06 -4.44 -4.44
CA ALA A 99 -18.90 -5.48 -5.02
C ALA A 99 -18.92 -5.45 -6.56
N THR A 100 -19.07 -4.27 -7.14
CA THR A 100 -19.26 -4.10 -8.61
C THR A 100 -17.96 -3.94 -9.38
N LYS A 101 -16.88 -3.54 -8.69
CA LYS A 101 -15.60 -3.09 -9.27
C LYS A 101 -15.74 -1.90 -10.21
N GLN A 102 -16.82 -1.14 -10.06
CA GLN A 102 -17.18 -0.02 -10.93
C GLN A 102 -17.52 1.21 -10.09
N ILE A 103 -17.36 2.38 -10.70
CA ILE A 103 -17.88 3.64 -10.22
C ILE A 103 -18.94 4.10 -11.23
N PRO A 104 -20.14 4.52 -10.80
CA PRO A 104 -21.13 5.08 -11.70
C PRO A 104 -20.55 6.26 -12.50
N ASN A 105 -20.72 6.25 -13.82
CA ASN A 105 -20.30 7.36 -14.68
C ASN A 105 -21.36 8.48 -14.67
N ASN A 106 -21.69 9.00 -13.49
CA ASN A 106 -22.59 10.11 -13.31
C ASN A 106 -21.81 11.36 -12.86
N GLU A 107 -21.81 12.41 -13.69
CA GLU A 107 -21.07 13.66 -13.42
C GLU A 107 -21.51 14.36 -12.12
N SER A 108 -22.68 13.99 -11.56
CA SER A 108 -23.25 14.62 -10.38
C SER A 108 -22.74 14.05 -9.04
N ASP A 109 -22.04 12.92 -9.02
CA ASP A 109 -21.62 12.29 -7.77
C ASP A 109 -20.18 12.67 -7.38
N ARG A 110 -20.08 13.80 -6.66
CA ARG A 110 -18.81 14.31 -6.13
C ARG A 110 -18.20 13.41 -5.05
N GLU A 111 -18.94 12.46 -4.48
CA GLU A 111 -18.43 11.61 -3.41
C GLU A 111 -17.45 10.57 -3.95
N TYR A 112 -17.71 9.95 -5.11
CA TYR A 112 -16.74 9.04 -5.72
C TYR A 112 -15.46 9.77 -6.12
N GLN A 113 -15.56 11.00 -6.64
CA GLN A 113 -14.39 11.82 -6.95
C GLN A 113 -13.56 12.11 -5.69
N ARG A 114 -14.23 12.44 -4.57
CA ARG A 114 -13.56 12.66 -3.29
C ARG A 114 -12.88 11.40 -2.78
N LEU A 115 -13.54 10.23 -2.87
CA LEU A 115 -12.99 8.94 -2.47
C LEU A 115 -11.80 8.49 -3.35
N LEU A 116 -11.80 8.84 -4.64
CA LEU A 116 -10.65 8.65 -5.52
C LEU A 116 -9.50 9.58 -5.14
N ALA A 117 -9.78 10.86 -4.91
CA ALA A 117 -8.78 11.86 -4.53
C ALA A 117 -8.09 11.53 -3.20
N SER A 118 -8.85 11.01 -2.23
CA SER A 118 -8.33 10.50 -0.96
C SER A 118 -7.76 9.09 -1.04
N ARG A 119 -7.79 8.44 -2.20
CA ARG A 119 -7.36 7.04 -2.43
C ARG A 119 -8.07 6.03 -1.54
N CYS A 120 -9.27 6.35 -1.06
CA CYS A 120 -10.16 5.35 -0.43
C CYS A 120 -10.66 4.36 -1.47
N ILE A 121 -10.81 4.82 -2.73
CA ILE A 121 -10.96 3.99 -3.91
C ILE A 121 -9.70 4.11 -4.76
N LEU A 122 -9.28 2.99 -5.35
CA LEU A 122 -8.17 2.89 -6.28
C LEU A 122 -8.70 2.56 -7.68
N GLN A 123 -8.09 3.16 -8.70
CA GLN A 123 -8.29 2.80 -10.09
C GLN A 123 -7.09 1.98 -10.56
N TYR A 124 -7.37 0.76 -10.98
CA TYR A 124 -6.39 -0.14 -11.56
C TYR A 124 -6.50 -0.14 -13.08
N ARG A 125 -5.37 -0.38 -13.74
CA ARG A 125 -5.25 -0.35 -15.19
C ARG A 125 -4.43 -1.54 -15.65
N TYR A 126 -4.87 -2.22 -16.70
CA TYR A 126 -4.11 -3.27 -17.36
C TYR A 126 -4.46 -3.31 -18.85
N TYR A 127 -3.60 -3.91 -19.66
CA TYR A 127 -3.89 -4.21 -21.07
C TYR A 127 -4.36 -5.66 -21.15
N ASP A 128 -5.50 -5.89 -21.79
CA ASP A 128 -5.96 -7.25 -22.06
C ASP A 128 -5.18 -7.91 -23.22
N GLU A 129 -5.53 -9.15 -23.55
CA GLU A 129 -4.91 -9.94 -24.62
C GLU A 129 -4.99 -9.30 -26.02
N ASN A 130 -5.81 -8.27 -26.20
CA ASN A 130 -5.98 -7.54 -27.46
C ASN A 130 -5.36 -6.13 -27.40
N ASP A 131 -4.40 -5.90 -26.49
CA ASP A 131 -3.76 -4.61 -26.24
C ASP A 131 -4.74 -3.48 -25.90
N LYS A 132 -5.94 -3.81 -25.40
CA LYS A 132 -6.93 -2.81 -25.01
C LYS A 132 -6.77 -2.44 -23.54
N LEU A 133 -6.69 -1.14 -23.27
CA LEU A 133 -6.65 -0.61 -21.91
C LEU A 133 -7.98 -0.89 -21.18
N GLN A 134 -7.90 -1.65 -20.11
CA GLN A 134 -9.00 -1.94 -19.20
C GLN A 134 -8.80 -1.17 -17.89
N LEU A 135 -9.90 -0.63 -17.37
CA LEU A 135 -9.94 0.10 -16.10
C LEU A 135 -10.93 -0.60 -15.17
N TRP A 136 -10.55 -0.77 -13.91
CA TRP A 136 -11.45 -1.24 -12.88
C TRP A 136 -11.14 -0.56 -11.56
N TYR A 137 -12.07 -0.61 -10.63
CA TYR A 137 -11.98 0.07 -9.35
C TYR A 137 -12.08 -0.90 -8.21
N ASP A 138 -11.41 -0.58 -7.11
CA ASP A 138 -11.62 -1.28 -5.85
C ASP A 138 -11.37 -0.37 -4.67
N VAL A 139 -11.91 -0.74 -3.53
CA VAL A 139 -11.62 -0.07 -2.26
C VAL A 139 -10.19 -0.38 -1.83
N HIS A 140 -9.50 0.62 -1.31
CA HIS A 140 -8.15 0.48 -0.80
C HIS A 140 -8.07 -0.64 0.26
N PRO A 141 -7.07 -1.54 0.24
CA PRO A 141 -6.97 -2.65 1.19
C PRO A 141 -7.03 -2.21 2.66
N LEU A 142 -6.31 -1.15 3.03
CA LEU A 142 -6.40 -0.57 4.38
C LEU A 142 -7.81 -0.12 4.77
N VAL A 143 -8.65 0.32 3.82
CA VAL A 143 -10.04 0.71 4.08
C VAL A 143 -10.92 -0.52 4.25
N LYS A 144 -10.72 -1.56 3.44
CA LYS A 144 -11.45 -2.84 3.57
C LYS A 144 -11.22 -3.51 4.92
N ASP A 145 -10.02 -3.33 5.45
CA ASP A 145 -9.57 -3.88 6.73
C ASP A 145 -9.96 -3.01 7.95
N LEU A 146 -10.88 -2.05 7.75
CA LEU A 146 -11.52 -1.29 8.82
C LEU A 146 -12.83 -1.96 9.22
N GLU A 147 -13.12 -2.02 10.53
CA GLU A 147 -14.34 -2.63 11.07
C GLU A 147 -15.62 -2.06 10.44
N LYS A 148 -15.67 -0.73 10.25
CA LYS A 148 -16.82 -0.04 9.63
C LYS A 148 -17.12 -0.49 8.21
N PHE A 149 -16.12 -0.98 7.47
CA PHE A 149 -16.34 -1.46 6.10
C PHE A 149 -17.21 -2.71 6.08
N SER A 150 -17.03 -3.60 7.07
CA SER A 150 -17.77 -4.86 7.23
C SER A 150 -19.10 -4.71 7.96
N SER A 151 -19.41 -3.50 8.45
CA SER A 151 -20.64 -3.17 9.19
C SER A 151 -21.82 -2.85 8.28
#